data_AF-A0A1G6LSK1-F1
#
_entry.id   AF-A0A1G6LSK1-F1
#
_cell.length_a   1.000
_cell.length_b   1.000
_cell.length_c   1.000
_cell.angle_alpha   90.00
_cell.angle_beta   90.00
_cell.angle_gamma   90.00
#
_symmetry.space_group_name_H-M   'P 1'
#
loop_
_entity.id
_entity.type
_entity.pdbx_description
1 polymer ?
#
loop_
_entity_poly.entity_id
_entity_poly.type
_entity_poly.pdbx_seq_one_letter_code
_entity_poly.pdbx_strand_id
1 'polypeptide(L)'
;MPFLSPSAARVPPLSFLLADQIEPPRRIAQHLGVSLRTLQRYAASGNAPRAVYLALWFESHWGLSTLHAQAVNEAQHARAWVASLERECERLRSVIRAYEHAEAHPAANAPAYHSI
;
A
#
# COMPACT_ATOMS: atom_id res chain seq x y z
N MET A 1 0.60 -2.83 12.33
CA MET A 1 0.18 -2.00 11.19
C MET A 1 0.25 -0.53 11.63
N PRO A 2 1.09 0.32 11.02
CA PRO A 2 1.06 1.76 11.29
C PRO A 2 -0.27 2.36 10.83
N PHE A 3 -0.73 3.43 11.49
CA PHE A 3 -1.92 4.16 11.08
C PHE A 3 -1.64 4.90 9.77
N LEU A 4 -2.17 4.38 8.66
CA LEU A 4 -2.03 4.96 7.33
C LEU A 4 -3.09 6.03 7.12
N SER A 5 -2.81 7.25 7.57
CA SER A 5 -3.66 8.40 7.29
C SER A 5 -2.96 9.36 6.34
N PRO A 6 -3.66 9.88 5.31
CA PRO A 6 -3.11 10.91 4.45
C PRO A 6 -2.54 12.07 5.29
N SER A 7 -1.31 12.46 4.97
CA SER A 7 -0.74 13.69 5.51
C SER A 7 -1.63 14.87 5.11
N ALA A 8 -1.81 15.84 6.01
CA ALA A 8 -2.67 17.00 5.75
C ALA A 8 -2.28 17.75 4.47
N ALA A 9 -1.00 17.72 4.08
CA ALA A 9 -0.49 18.32 2.84
C ALA A 9 -0.98 17.64 1.55
N ARG A 10 -1.58 16.44 1.64
CA ARG A 10 -2.05 15.65 0.49
C ARG A 10 -3.57 15.61 0.36
N VAL A 11 -4.30 16.30 1.23
CA VAL A 11 -5.75 16.35 1.18
C VAL A 11 -6.18 17.62 0.42
N PRO A 12 -7.04 17.51 -0.62
CA PRO A 12 -7.55 18.68 -1.33
C PRO A 12 -8.33 19.64 -0.41
N PRO A 13 -8.49 20.91 -0.81
CA PRO A 13 -9.32 21.85 -0.07
C PRO A 13 -10.76 21.33 0.08
N LEU A 14 -11.44 21.71 1.18
CA LEU A 14 -12.78 21.20 1.49
C LEU A 14 -13.79 21.45 0.36
N SER A 15 -13.68 22.58 -0.35
CA SER A 15 -14.53 22.89 -1.50
C SER A 15 -14.44 21.86 -2.61
N PHE A 16 -13.22 21.37 -2.90
CA PHE A 16 -12.98 20.34 -3.91
C PHE A 16 -13.55 18.99 -3.46
N LEU A 17 -13.34 18.64 -2.20
CA LEU A 17 -13.88 17.40 -1.63
C LEU A 17 -15.41 17.38 -1.64
N LEU A 18 -16.05 18.49 -1.31
CA LEU A 18 -17.51 18.62 -1.35
C LEU A 18 -18.06 18.62 -2.78
N ALA A 19 -17.34 19.23 -3.73
CA ALA A 19 -17.73 19.26 -5.14
C ALA A 19 -17.61 17.90 -5.84
N ASP A 20 -16.72 17.02 -5.36
CA ASP A 20 -16.56 15.65 -5.88
C ASP A 20 -17.70 14.72 -5.42
N GLN A 21 -18.49 15.11 -4.41
CA GLN A 21 -19.59 14.29 -3.91
C GLN A 21 -20.79 14.35 -4.86
N ILE A 22 -21.37 13.18 -5.14
CA ILE A 22 -22.57 13.04 -5.99
C ILE A 22 -23.85 13.34 -5.18
N GLU A 23 -23.85 13.01 -3.90
CA GLU A 23 -25.01 13.12 -3.01
C GLU A 23 -25.33 14.59 -2.66
N PRO A 24 -26.61 14.95 -2.44
CA PRO A 24 -26.98 16.28 -2.03
C PRO A 24 -26.46 16.62 -0.62
N PRO A 25 -26.24 17.90 -0.28
CA PRO A 25 -25.65 18.32 1.00
C PRO A 25 -26.34 17.75 2.25
N ARG A 26 -27.67 17.53 2.19
CA ARG A 26 -28.42 16.94 3.31
C ARG A 26 -28.03 15.49 3.60
N ARG A 27 -27.81 14.69 2.54
CA ARG A 27 -27.34 13.30 2.64
C ARG A 27 -25.91 13.26 3.13
N ILE A 28 -25.04 14.11 2.57
CA ILE A 28 -23.65 14.25 3.04
C ILE A 28 -23.62 14.56 4.55
N ALA A 29 -24.40 15.54 5.01
CA ALA A 29 -24.47 15.89 6.42
C ALA A 29 -24.92 14.71 7.30
N GLN A 30 -25.91 13.94 6.83
CA GLN A 30 -26.39 12.74 7.50
C GLN A 30 -25.31 11.66 7.60
N HIS A 31 -24.58 11.38 6.52
CA HIS A 31 -23.47 10.40 6.52
C HIS A 31 -22.31 10.84 7.42
N LEU A 32 -22.03 12.14 7.47
CA LEU A 32 -21.02 12.71 8.36
C LEU A 32 -21.48 12.82 9.83
N GLY A 33 -22.75 12.53 10.14
CA GLY A 33 -23.30 12.66 11.49
C GLY A 33 -23.38 14.10 12.00
N VAL A 34 -23.49 15.09 11.10
CA VAL A 34 -23.58 16.52 11.45
C VAL A 34 -24.87 17.14 10.94
N SER A 35 -25.28 18.28 11.52
CA SER A 35 -26.42 19.02 10.99
C SER A 35 -26.08 19.69 9.65
N LEU A 36 -27.09 19.88 8.79
CA LEU A 36 -26.92 20.59 7.51
C LEU A 36 -26.33 22.00 7.71
N ARG A 37 -26.76 22.71 8.76
CA ARG A 37 -26.22 24.02 9.14
C ARG A 37 -24.72 23.95 9.46
N THR A 38 -24.29 22.88 10.12
CA THR A 38 -22.87 22.66 10.45
C THR A 38 -22.05 22.42 9.18
N LEU A 39 -22.56 21.60 8.27
CA LEU A 39 -21.91 21.37 6.98
C LEU A 39 -21.80 22.65 6.16
N GLN A 40 -22.86 23.47 6.11
CA GLN A 40 -22.85 24.78 5.44
C GLN A 40 -21.83 25.74 6.07
N ARG A 41 -21.71 25.76 7.40
CA ARG A 41 -20.68 26.55 8.10
C ARG A 41 -19.27 26.10 7.71
N TYR A 42 -19.03 24.80 7.60
CA TYR A 42 -17.74 24.27 7.16
C TYR A 42 -17.44 24.68 5.72
N ALA A 43 -18.40 24.53 4.82
CA ALA A 43 -18.25 24.94 3.43
C ALA A 43 -17.95 26.45 3.31
N ALA A 44 -18.67 27.30 4.06
CA ALA A 44 -18.49 28.75 4.03
C ALA A 44 -17.13 29.20 4.61
N SER A 45 -16.68 28.57 5.69
CA SER A 45 -15.40 28.90 6.34
C SER A 45 -14.19 28.24 5.68
N GLY A 46 -14.42 27.30 4.74
CA GLY A 46 -13.38 26.44 4.17
C GLY A 46 -12.69 25.54 5.19
N ASN A 47 -13.23 25.43 6.40
CA ASN A 47 -12.59 24.74 7.52
C ASN A 47 -13.56 23.76 8.18
N ALA A 48 -13.08 22.53 8.36
CA ALA A 48 -13.80 21.46 9.02
C ALA A 48 -12.84 20.68 9.94
N PRO A 49 -13.36 19.94 10.94
CA PRO A 49 -12.54 18.99 11.69
C PRO A 49 -11.85 17.99 10.76
N ARG A 50 -10.63 17.58 11.11
CA ARG A 50 -9.83 16.63 10.29
C ARG A 50 -10.58 15.34 9.95
N ALA A 51 -11.45 14.86 10.84
CA ALA A 51 -12.28 13.68 10.59
C ALA A 51 -13.21 13.86 9.36
N VAL A 52 -13.77 15.07 9.18
CA VAL A 52 -14.64 15.38 8.02
C VAL A 52 -13.82 15.37 6.73
N TYR A 53 -12.63 15.98 6.75
CA TYR A 53 -11.71 15.95 5.62
C TYR A 53 -11.36 14.53 5.20
N LEU A 54 -11.02 13.67 6.17
CA LEU A 54 -10.66 12.28 5.89
C LEU A 54 -11.84 11.48 5.37
N ALA A 55 -13.03 11.62 5.96
CA ALA A 55 -14.23 10.92 5.51
C ALA A 55 -14.55 11.28 4.05
N LEU A 56 -14.59 12.58 3.73
CA LEU A 56 -14.85 13.04 2.36
C LEU A 56 -13.74 12.62 1.39
N TRP A 57 -12.48 12.60 1.85
CA TRP A 57 -11.36 12.16 1.02
C TRP A 57 -11.45 10.67 0.68
N PHE A 58 -11.80 9.80 1.64
CA PHE A 58 -11.94 8.36 1.38
C PHE A 58 -13.08 8.04 0.41
N GLU A 59 -14.15 8.83 0.41
CA GLU A 59 -15.26 8.71 -0.54
C GLU A 59 -14.97 9.37 -1.90
N SER A 60 -13.94 10.22 -1.97
CA SER A 60 -13.60 10.94 -3.22
C SER A 60 -12.88 10.06 -4.24
N HIS A 61 -12.94 10.47 -5.50
CA HIS A 61 -12.18 9.83 -6.60
C HIS A 61 -10.67 9.82 -6.32
N TRP A 62 -10.13 10.85 -5.64
CA TRP A 62 -8.71 10.89 -5.28
C TRP A 62 -8.35 9.84 -4.23
N GLY A 63 -9.20 9.67 -3.21
CA GLY A 63 -8.99 8.67 -2.17
C GLY A 63 -9.06 7.26 -2.75
N LEU A 64 -10.09 6.99 -3.54
CA LEU A 64 -10.28 5.70 -4.21
C LEU A 64 -9.11 5.38 -5.15
N SER A 65 -8.68 6.33 -5.98
CA SER A 65 -7.53 6.17 -6.87
C SER A 65 -6.23 5.88 -6.10
N THR A 66 -6.00 6.58 -4.99
CA THR A 66 -4.83 6.36 -4.13
C THR A 66 -4.83 4.96 -3.52
N LEU A 67 -5.98 4.51 -3.01
CA LEU A 67 -6.15 3.16 -2.46
C LEU A 67 -5.91 2.08 -3.52
N HIS A 68 -6.46 2.26 -4.73
CA HIS A 68 -6.23 1.34 -5.85
C HIS A 68 -4.77 1.29 -6.26
N ALA A 69 -4.11 2.44 -6.40
CA ALA A 69 -2.70 2.50 -6.76
C ALA A 69 -1.84 1.79 -5.70
N GLN A 70 -2.12 2.00 -4.41
CA GLN A 70 -1.42 1.32 -3.33
C GLN A 70 -1.62 -0.20 -3.40
N ALA A 71 -2.86 -0.68 -3.54
CA ALA A 71 -3.15 -2.11 -3.62
C ALA A 71 -2.46 -2.78 -4.82
N VAL A 72 -2.44 -2.11 -5.98
CA VAL A 72 -1.74 -2.61 -7.18
C VAL A 72 -0.23 -2.67 -6.95
N ASN A 73 0.36 -1.63 -6.37
CA ASN A 73 1.80 -1.58 -6.07
C ASN A 73 2.21 -2.67 -5.07
N GLU A 74 1.42 -2.87 -4.00
CA GLU A 74 1.66 -3.93 -3.02
C GLU A 74 1.60 -5.32 -3.66
N ALA A 75 0.61 -5.57 -4.52
CA ALA A 75 0.49 -6.83 -5.23
C ALA A 75 1.67 -7.08 -6.20
N GLN A 76 2.10 -6.05 -6.92
CA GLN A 76 3.26 -6.14 -7.81
C GLN A 76 4.55 -6.40 -7.03
N HIS A 77 4.75 -5.70 -5.92
CA HIS A 77 5.90 -5.90 -5.05
C HIS A 77 5.93 -7.33 -4.48
N ALA A 78 4.80 -7.83 -4.00
CA ALA A 78 4.69 -9.22 -3.51
C ALA A 78 5.04 -10.25 -4.60
N ARG A 79 4.53 -10.07 -5.83
CA ARG A 79 4.86 -10.95 -6.96
C ARG A 79 6.34 -10.90 -7.32
N ALA A 80 6.93 -9.72 -7.39
CA ALA A 80 8.36 -9.54 -7.67
C ALA A 80 9.23 -10.17 -6.59
N TRP A 81 8.84 -10.04 -5.32
CA TRP A 81 9.51 -10.64 -4.19
C TRP A 81 9.51 -12.18 -4.27
N VAL A 82 8.34 -12.79 -4.52
CA VAL A 82 8.22 -14.24 -4.69
C VAL A 82 9.08 -14.73 -5.86
N ALA A 83 9.00 -14.08 -7.02
CA ALA A 83 9.82 -14.45 -8.18
C ALA A 83 11.33 -14.29 -7.93
N SER A 84 11.74 -13.34 -7.09
CA SER A 84 13.14 -13.20 -6.67
C SER A 84 13.56 -14.36 -5.77
N LEU A 85 12.72 -14.73 -4.80
CA LEU A 85 12.98 -15.86 -3.90
C LEU A 85 13.04 -17.19 -4.65
N GLU A 86 12.16 -17.41 -5.62
CA GLU A 86 12.16 -18.62 -6.44
C GLU A 86 13.45 -18.77 -7.24
N ARG A 87 13.93 -17.68 -7.86
CA ARG A 87 15.21 -17.66 -8.57
C ARG A 87 16.38 -17.96 -7.65
N GLU A 88 16.37 -17.40 -6.45
CA GLU A 88 17.43 -17.65 -5.47
C GLU A 88 17.39 -19.09 -4.96
N CYS A 89 16.22 -19.65 -4.68
CA CYS A 89 16.05 -21.06 -4.32
C CYS A 89 16.58 -21.99 -5.42
N GLU A 90 16.29 -21.70 -6.70
CA GLU A 90 16.79 -22.50 -7.81
C GLU A 90 18.31 -22.38 -7.97
N ARG A 91 18.85 -21.18 -7.79
CA ARG A 91 20.29 -20.96 -7.75
C ARG A 91 20.96 -21.76 -6.64
N LEU A 92 20.41 -21.74 -5.42
CA LEU A 92 20.95 -22.49 -4.29
C LEU A 92 20.85 -24.00 -4.50
N ARG A 93 19.73 -24.49 -5.04
CA ARG A 93 19.57 -25.90 -5.40
C ARG A 93 20.59 -26.36 -6.43
N SER A 94 20.87 -25.55 -7.46
CA SER A 94 21.88 -25.89 -8.47
C SER A 94 23.29 -25.93 -7.88
N VAL A 95 23.62 -25.00 -6.96
CA VAL A 95 24.88 -25.01 -6.22
C VAL A 95 25.01 -26.26 -5.34
N ILE A 96 23.97 -26.63 -4.59
CA ILE A 96 23.97 -27.84 -3.75
C ILE A 96 24.20 -29.08 -4.61
N ARG A 97 23.45 -29.23 -5.72
CA ARG A 97 23.63 -30.36 -6.64
C ARG A 97 25.06 -30.44 -7.20
N ALA A 98 25.68 -29.30 -7.51
CA ALA A 98 27.05 -29.27 -7.99
C ALA A 98 28.04 -29.75 -6.92
N TYR A 99 27.86 -29.35 -5.65
CA TYR A 99 28.67 -29.83 -4.53
C TYR A 99 28.46 -31.32 -4.25
N GLU A 100 27.21 -31.79 -4.19
CA GLU A 100 26.87 -33.21 -4.01
C GLU A 100 27.50 -34.08 -5.13
N HIS A 101 27.46 -33.60 -6.37
CA HIS A 101 28.08 -34.29 -7.50
C HIS A 101 29.62 -34.31 -7.42
N ALA A 102 30.24 -33.20 -6.97
CA ALA A 102 31.67 -33.12 -6.76
C ALA A 102 32.17 -34.00 -5.59
N GLU A 103 31.35 -34.19 -4.54
CA GLU A 103 31.64 -35.17 -3.47
C GLU A 103 31.51 -36.62 -3.96
N ALA A 104 30.50 -36.92 -4.81
CA ALA A 104 30.30 -38.25 -5.38
C ALA A 104 31.38 -38.62 -6.43
N HIS A 105 31.92 -37.63 -7.13
CA HIS A 105 33.02 -37.76 -8.08
C HIS A 105 34.15 -36.79 -7.71
N PRO A 106 34.94 -37.11 -6.67
CA PRO A 106 35.98 -36.23 -6.20
C PRO A 106 36.98 -35.99 -7.34
N ALA A 107 37.11 -34.72 -7.74
CA ALA A 107 38.19 -34.32 -8.63
C ALA A 107 39.53 -34.65 -7.94
N ALA A 108 40.54 -35.07 -8.70
CA ALA A 108 41.85 -35.46 -8.15
C ALA A 108 42.55 -34.33 -7.36
N ASN A 109 42.08 -33.09 -7.50
CA ASN A 109 42.52 -31.88 -6.83
C ASN A 109 41.49 -31.32 -5.82
N ALA A 110 40.50 -32.10 -5.40
CA ALA A 110 39.57 -31.70 -4.36
C ALA A 110 40.36 -31.36 -3.07
N PRO A 111 40.10 -30.21 -2.42
CA PRO A 111 40.85 -29.82 -1.24
C PRO A 111 40.57 -30.81 -0.10
N ALA A 112 41.64 -31.39 0.45
CA ALA A 112 41.60 -32.32 1.56
C ALA A 112 41.25 -31.63 2.89
N TYR A 113 40.04 -31.08 3.00
CA TYR A 113 39.54 -30.64 4.30
C TYR A 113 39.04 -31.88 5.05
N HIS A 114 39.94 -32.47 5.84
CA HIS A 114 39.59 -33.47 6.85
C HIS A 114 38.94 -32.76 8.04
N SER A 115 37.63 -32.94 8.23
CA SER A 115 37.01 -32.71 9.53
C SER A 115 37.34 -33.88 10.45
N ILE A 116 37.99 -33.57 11.57
CA ILE A 116 38.28 -34.48 12.69
C ILE A 116 36.97 -35.02 13.28
#